data_AF-A0A2Z6V070-F1
#
_entry.id   AF-A0A2Z6V070-F1
#
_cell.length_a   1.000
_cell.length_b   1.000
_cell.length_c   1.000
_cell.angle_alpha   90.00
_cell.angle_beta   90.00
_cell.angle_gamma   90.00
#
_symmetry.space_group_name_H-M   'P 1'
#
loop_
_entity.id
_entity.type
_entity.pdbx_description
1 polymer ?
#
loop_
_entity_poly.entity_id
_entity_poly.type
_entity_poly.pdbx_seq_one_letter_code
_entity_poly.pdbx_strand_id
1 'polypeptide(L)'
;MIPSPVSSSSQTVDDLSTLELARILAERLAIAPIDWHRLKANRNARAAEQLGTALVFLLDNQPEEALPRLQQATGWLDRSISAPPCPSHGH
;
A
#
# COMPACT_ATOMS: atom_id res chain seq x y z
N MET A 1 18.06 -36.29 -18.99
CA MET A 1 17.79 -34.84 -18.90
C MET A 1 17.58 -34.53 -17.42
N ILE A 2 18.61 -34.04 -16.73
CA ILE A 2 18.56 -33.75 -15.29
C ILE A 2 18.16 -32.28 -15.12
N PRO A 3 17.12 -31.95 -14.34
CA PRO A 3 16.77 -30.55 -14.07
C PRO A 3 17.84 -29.91 -13.18
N SER A 4 18.37 -28.78 -13.60
CA SER A 4 19.31 -27.96 -12.81
C SER A 4 18.63 -27.44 -11.54
N PRO A 5 19.32 -27.41 -10.39
CA PRO A 5 18.78 -26.81 -9.18
C PRO A 5 18.71 -25.29 -9.36
N VAL A 6 17.50 -24.74 -9.27
CA VAL A 6 17.29 -23.29 -9.17
C VAL A 6 17.72 -22.85 -7.77
N SER A 7 18.90 -22.25 -7.65
CA SER A 7 19.36 -21.64 -6.41
C SER A 7 18.46 -20.45 -6.07
N SER A 8 17.62 -20.61 -5.05
CA SER A 8 16.81 -19.53 -4.48
C SER A 8 17.70 -18.70 -3.56
N SER A 9 18.32 -17.64 -4.10
CA SER A 9 19.06 -16.67 -3.29
C SER A 9 18.07 -15.87 -2.44
N SER A 10 18.06 -16.09 -1.14
CA SER A 10 17.31 -15.23 -0.21
C SER A 10 18.04 -13.90 -0.10
N GLN A 11 17.48 -12.84 -0.70
CA GLN A 11 17.99 -11.48 -0.51
C GLN A 11 17.76 -11.05 0.92
N THR A 12 18.76 -10.43 1.54
CA THR A 12 18.63 -9.89 2.89
C THR A 12 18.09 -8.46 2.83
N VAL A 13 17.56 -7.95 3.95
CA VAL A 13 17.02 -6.58 4.01
C VAL A 13 18.10 -5.54 3.70
N ASP A 14 19.36 -5.84 4.04
CA ASP A 14 20.52 -4.97 3.81
C ASP A 14 20.86 -4.81 2.31
N ASP A 15 20.45 -5.76 1.47
CA ASP A 15 20.71 -5.73 0.02
C ASP A 15 19.68 -4.89 -0.75
N LEU A 16 18.56 -4.54 -0.12
CA LEU A 16 17.44 -3.85 -0.76
C LEU A 16 17.61 -2.33 -0.71
N SER A 17 17.39 -1.67 -1.84
CA SER A 17 17.31 -0.21 -1.86
C SER A 17 16.12 0.30 -1.06
N THR A 18 16.17 1.56 -0.61
CA THR A 18 15.05 2.20 0.08
C THR A 18 13.76 2.18 -0.74
N LEU A 19 13.85 2.31 -2.07
CA LEU A 19 12.71 2.23 -2.97
C LEU A 19 12.11 0.81 -3.01
N GLU A 20 12.94 -0.23 -3.03
CA GLU A 20 12.46 -1.62 -2.96
C GLU A 20 11.80 -1.93 -1.62
N LEU A 21 12.40 -1.49 -0.51
CA LEU A 21 11.80 -1.62 0.82
C LEU A 21 10.44 -0.90 0.90
N ALA A 22 10.33 0.30 0.33
CA ALA A 22 9.06 1.03 0.28
C ALA A 22 8.01 0.31 -0.57
N ARG A 23 8.39 -0.27 -1.71
CA ARG A 23 7.50 -1.06 -2.57
C ARG A 23 6.98 -2.30 -1.84
N ILE A 24 7.87 -3.05 -1.19
CA ILE A 24 7.50 -4.21 -0.38
C ILE A 24 6.57 -3.81 0.77
N LEU A 25 6.87 -2.71 1.46
CA LEU A 25 6.00 -2.20 2.53
C LEU A 25 4.62 -1.80 1.99
N ALA A 26 4.56 -1.09 0.85
CA ALA A 26 3.31 -0.71 0.21
C ALA A 26 2.46 -1.93 -0.15
N GLU A 27 3.07 -2.99 -0.70
CA GLU A 27 2.39 -4.27 -0.99
C GLU A 27 1.84 -4.93 0.28
N ARG A 28 2.59 -4.89 1.40
CA ARG A 28 2.14 -5.42 2.70
C ARG A 28 0.99 -4.63 3.31
N LEU A 29 0.90 -3.33 3.01
CA LEU A 29 -0.14 -2.43 3.50
C LEU A 29 -1.38 -2.39 2.60
N ALA A 30 -1.28 -2.90 1.37
CA ALA A 30 -2.39 -2.93 0.43
C ALA A 30 -3.56 -3.77 0.97
N ILE A 31 -4.76 -3.19 0.96
CA ILE A 31 -5.97 -3.88 1.41
C ILE A 31 -6.44 -4.79 0.27
N ALA A 32 -6.22 -6.09 0.44
CA ALA A 32 -6.66 -7.09 -0.51
C ALA A 32 -8.21 -7.12 -0.63
N PRO A 33 -8.78 -7.54 -1.78
CA PRO A 33 -10.23 -7.63 -1.95
C PRO A 33 -10.94 -8.45 -0.87
N ILE A 34 -10.29 -9.50 -0.37
CA ILE A 34 -10.83 -10.35 0.70
C ILE A 34 -10.95 -9.61 2.05
N ASP A 35 -10.05 -8.66 2.30
CA ASP A 35 -10.01 -7.87 3.53
C ASP A 35 -10.79 -6.56 3.42
N TRP A 36 -11.28 -6.22 2.21
CA TRP A 36 -11.99 -4.97 1.94
C TRP A 36 -13.15 -4.76 2.91
N HIS A 37 -14.04 -5.75 3.05
CA HIS A 37 -15.21 -5.61 3.91
C HIS A 37 -14.85 -5.32 5.38
N ARG A 38 -13.73 -5.88 5.86
CA ARG A 38 -13.23 -5.69 7.21
C ARG A 38 -12.53 -4.34 7.39
N LEU A 39 -11.76 -3.91 6.39
CA LEU A 39 -10.83 -2.78 6.52
C LEU A 39 -11.26 -1.50 5.81
N LYS A 40 -12.33 -1.51 4.98
CA LYS A 40 -12.78 -0.36 4.19
C LYS A 40 -13.03 0.92 4.99
N ALA A 41 -13.43 0.79 6.26
CA ALA A 41 -13.68 1.91 7.17
C ALA A 41 -12.66 2.01 8.31
N ASN A 42 -11.65 1.12 8.32
CA ASN A 42 -10.57 1.18 9.29
C ASN A 42 -9.62 2.32 8.89
N ARG A 43 -9.77 3.46 9.56
CA ARG A 43 -9.02 4.69 9.29
C ARG A 43 -7.51 4.48 9.29
N ASN A 44 -7.00 3.71 10.24
CA ASN A 44 -5.56 3.44 10.34
C ASN A 44 -5.07 2.58 9.18
N ALA A 45 -5.83 1.53 8.81
CA ALA A 45 -5.47 0.68 7.67
C ALA A 45 -5.51 1.46 6.33
N ARG A 46 -6.54 2.27 6.12
CA ARG A 46 -6.68 3.12 4.93
C ARG A 46 -5.59 4.20 4.86
N ALA A 47 -5.26 4.84 5.97
CA ALA A 47 -4.18 5.81 6.03
C ALA A 47 -2.82 5.16 5.76
N ALA A 48 -2.55 3.99 6.35
CA ALA A 48 -1.29 3.28 6.15
C ALA A 48 -1.10 2.84 4.69
N GLU A 49 -2.14 2.32 4.03
CA GLU A 49 -2.12 1.98 2.60
C GLU A 49 -1.72 3.18 1.73
N GLN A 50 -2.35 4.33 1.98
CA GLN A 50 -2.09 5.56 1.23
C GLN A 50 -0.67 6.10 1.50
N LEU A 51 -0.22 6.08 2.76
CA LEU A 51 1.14 6.49 3.14
C LEU A 51 2.22 5.61 2.52
N GLY A 52 2.04 4.28 2.55
CA GLY A 52 2.97 3.34 1.93
C GLY A 52 3.13 3.61 0.44
N THR A 53 2.02 3.86 -0.26
CA THR A 53 2.06 4.17 -1.69
C THR A 53 2.64 5.56 -1.96
N ALA A 54 2.32 6.58 -1.15
CA ALA A 54 2.88 7.92 -1.26
C ALA A 54 4.41 7.91 -1.11
N LEU A 55 4.93 7.10 -0.17
CA LEU A 55 6.36 6.95 0.05
C LEU A 55 7.08 6.39 -1.18
N VAL A 56 6.49 5.40 -1.86
CA VAL A 56 7.03 4.86 -3.11
C VAL A 56 7.17 5.97 -4.16
N PHE A 57 6.12 6.76 -4.37
CA PHE A 57 6.16 7.86 -5.34
C PHE A 57 7.18 8.94 -4.99
N LEU A 58 7.31 9.31 -3.70
CA LEU A 58 8.34 10.27 -3.28
C LEU A 58 9.76 9.77 -3.53
N LEU A 59 10.05 8.51 -3.19
CA LEU A 59 11.37 7.91 -3.40
C LEU A 59 11.70 7.70 -4.88
N ASP A 60 10.68 7.66 -5.73
CA ASP A 60 10.79 7.56 -7.19
C ASP A 60 10.76 8.94 -7.88
N ASN A 61 10.87 10.04 -7.11
CA ASN A 61 10.83 11.44 -7.58
C ASN A 61 9.54 11.84 -8.32
N GLN A 62 8.39 11.32 -7.89
CA GLN A 62 7.05 11.64 -8.41
C GLN A 62 6.17 12.32 -7.34
N PRO A 63 6.52 13.54 -6.87
CA PRO A 63 5.80 14.22 -5.79
C PRO A 63 4.33 14.55 -6.14
N GLU A 64 4.03 14.76 -7.42
CA GLU A 64 2.68 15.00 -7.93
C GLU A 64 1.73 13.81 -7.70
N GLU A 65 2.25 12.58 -7.76
CA GLU A 65 1.50 11.36 -7.46
C GLU A 65 1.43 11.07 -5.95
N ALA A 66 2.44 11.52 -5.20
CA ALA A 66 2.50 11.35 -3.76
C ALA A 66 1.52 12.26 -3.01
N LEU A 67 1.41 13.53 -3.42
CA LEU A 67 0.58 14.54 -2.75
C LEU A 67 -0.89 14.12 -2.56
N PRO A 68 -1.64 13.67 -3.60
CA PRO A 68 -3.04 13.27 -3.41
C PRO A 68 -3.18 12.08 -2.46
N ARG A 69 -2.19 11.19 -2.38
CA ARG A 69 -2.20 10.04 -1.45
C ARG A 69 -1.95 10.48 -0.01
N LEU A 70 -1.04 11.42 0.21
CA LEU A 70 -0.85 12.04 1.51
C LEU A 70 -2.14 12.72 2.00
N GLN A 71 -2.83 13.45 1.13
CA GLN A 71 -4.11 14.08 1.45
C GLN A 71 -5.17 13.05 1.81
N GLN A 72 -5.26 11.93 1.07
CA GLN A 72 -6.15 10.82 1.43
C GLN A 72 -5.81 10.24 2.80
N ALA A 73 -4.52 10.00 3.08
CA ALA A 73 -4.09 9.49 4.38
C ALA A 73 -4.47 10.43 5.53
N THR A 74 -4.20 11.73 5.37
CA THR A 74 -4.60 12.75 6.35
C THR A 74 -6.12 12.76 6.53
N GLY A 75 -6.88 12.67 5.45
CA GLY A 75 -8.34 12.67 5.50
C GLY A 75 -8.94 11.47 6.25
N TRP A 76 -8.27 10.32 6.20
CA TRP A 76 -8.64 9.16 7.02
C TRP A 76 -8.34 9.38 8.50
N LEU A 77 -7.21 10.01 8.84
CA LEU A 77 -6.78 10.25 10.22
C LEU A 77 -7.58 11.37 10.90
N ASP A 78 -7.85 12.46 10.19
CA ASP A 78 -8.61 13.61 10.70
C ASP A 78 -10.13 13.46 10.61
N ARG A 79 -10.59 12.36 9.98
CA ARG A 79 -12.01 11.99 9.78
C ARG A 79 -12.77 12.88 8.78
N SER A 80 -12.09 13.66 7.95
CA SER A 80 -12.70 14.39 6.84
C SER A 80 -13.14 13.48 5.68
N ILE A 81 -12.53 12.29 5.56
CA ILE A 81 -12.92 11.25 4.61
C ILE A 81 -13.63 10.11 5.33
N SER A 82 -14.67 9.58 4.70
CA SER A 82 -15.37 8.36 5.12
C SER A 82 -15.40 7.34 3.99
N ALA A 83 -15.50 6.07 4.36
CA ALA A 83 -15.59 4.99 3.38
C ALA A 83 -16.80 5.21 2.46
N PRO A 84 -16.63 5.05 1.13
CA PRO A 84 -17.77 5.08 0.23
C PRO A 84 -18.78 3.99 0.64
N PRO A 85 -20.09 4.24 0.46
CA PRO A 85 -21.11 3.24 0.74
C PRO A 85 -20.87 1.98 -0.11
N CYS A 86 -21.27 0.81 0.40
CA CYS A 86 -21.17 -0.43 -0.36
C CYS A 86 -21.96 -0.31 -1.68
N PRO A 87 -21.41 -0.75 -2.82
CA PRO A 87 -22.16 -0.81 -4.08
C PRO A 87 -23.31 -1.82 -4.04
N SER A 88 -23.34 -2.73 -3.04
CA SER A 88 -24.34 -3.79 -2.89
C SER A 88 -25.61 -3.36 -2.13
N HIS A 89 -25.75 -2.09 -1.74
CA HIS A 89 -27.00 -1.55 -1.19
C HIS A 89 -27.29 -0.20 -1.84
N GLY A 90 -27.60 -0.26 -3.13
CA GLY A 90 -28.21 0.82 -3.89
C GLY A 90 -29.44 0.27 -4.61
N HIS A 91 -30.59 0.35 -3.93
CA HIS A 91 -31.96 -0.05 -4.30
C HIS A 91 -32.27 -1.56 -4.34
#